data_AF-A0A4V6AL91-F1
#
_entry.id   AF-A0A4V6AL91-F1
#
_cell.length_a   1.000
_cell.length_b   1.000
_cell.length_c   1.000
_cell.angle_alpha   90.00
_cell.angle_beta   90.00
_cell.angle_gamma   90.00
#
_symmetry.space_group_name_H-M   'P 1'
#
loop_
_entity.id
_entity.type
_entity.pdbx_description
1 polymer ?
#
loop_
_entity_poly.entity_id
_entity_poly.type
_entity_poly.pdbx_seq_one_letter_code
_entity_poly.pdbx_strand_id
1 'polypeptide(L)'
;MILQKEIIEQAKQWQVPADTVDKDYVLGHFLSVFIEKYKDDLVFKGGTCLRKCYIENYRFSEDLDFTAVDKAFVLEQKTLSKIVKQVTAQTGILFFIEPIKKLLFKNELKGYQVKLKYWGANHSRNQAPPPHNRWNTKIKLEISTDESLLLESSTQVIMHPYSDALTGLNNINCYDLKEVISEKLRALKQRSYTAPRDFYDLYYLTKDFNKEDWHTIKLYFLKKMKLKNLEYTSPKDLIEESKLTNVEKAWKNSIQHQIKIENQADAHKIITTVAQRIKKYL
;
A
#
# COMPACT_ATOMS: atom_id res chain seq x y z
N MET A 1 19.64 9.44 9.80
CA MET A 1 18.85 8.54 10.66
C MET A 1 18.29 9.36 11.80
N ILE A 2 16.97 9.38 11.87
CA ILE A 2 16.25 9.96 13.00
C ILE A 2 16.47 9.17 14.28
N LEU A 3 16.29 9.81 15.43
CA LEU A 3 16.35 9.15 16.72
C LEU A 3 14.99 8.53 17.08
N GLN A 4 14.98 7.52 17.95
CA GLN A 4 13.73 6.96 18.51
C GLN A 4 12.82 8.04 19.12
N LYS A 5 13.42 9.10 19.67
CA LYS A 5 12.67 10.25 20.20
C LYS A 5 11.73 10.84 19.15
N GLU A 6 12.18 11.02 17.92
CA GLU A 6 11.36 11.56 16.83
C GLU A 6 10.23 10.59 16.46
N ILE A 7 10.50 9.28 16.39
CA ILE A 7 9.46 8.26 16.19
C ILE A 7 8.38 8.38 17.26
N ILE A 8 8.76 8.50 18.53
CA ILE A 8 7.82 8.61 19.66
C ILE A 8 7.04 9.92 19.60
N GLU A 9 7.68 11.03 19.26
CA GLU A 9 7.04 12.34 19.14
C GLU A 9 6.02 12.36 17.99
N GLN A 10 6.39 11.86 16.81
CA GLN A 10 5.50 11.71 15.66
C GLN A 10 4.34 10.74 15.96
N ALA A 11 4.61 9.63 16.67
CA ALA A 11 3.57 8.68 17.08
C ALA A 11 2.52 9.33 17.98
N LYS A 12 2.94 10.18 18.92
CA LYS A 12 2.03 10.98 19.76
C LYS A 12 1.25 11.99 18.93
N GLN A 13 1.94 12.73 18.06
CA GLN A 13 1.30 13.75 17.21
C GLN A 13 0.26 13.14 16.26
N TRP A 14 0.59 12.00 15.64
CA TRP A 14 -0.29 11.31 14.70
C TRP A 14 -1.25 10.34 15.40
N GLN A 15 -1.12 10.14 16.71
CA GLN A 15 -1.99 9.31 17.52
C GLN A 15 -2.08 7.87 16.98
N VAL A 16 -0.93 7.30 16.64
CA VAL A 16 -0.77 5.91 16.15
C VAL A 16 0.36 5.22 16.91
N PRO A 17 0.44 3.88 16.89
CA PRO A 17 1.55 3.16 17.50
C PRO A 17 2.91 3.60 16.95
N ALA A 18 3.95 3.62 17.80
CA ALA A 18 5.32 3.96 17.40
C ALA A 18 5.85 3.04 16.28
N ASP A 19 5.49 1.75 16.32
CA ASP A 19 5.85 0.79 15.25
C ASP A 19 5.23 1.14 13.90
N THR A 20 4.04 1.77 13.88
CA THR A 20 3.42 2.25 12.64
C THR A 20 4.24 3.39 12.03
N VAL A 21 4.71 4.32 12.86
CA VAL A 21 5.56 5.45 12.44
C VAL A 21 6.93 4.96 11.97
N ASP A 22 7.53 4.04 12.70
CA ASP A 22 8.82 3.43 12.33
C ASP A 22 8.72 2.68 11.00
N LYS A 23 7.63 1.94 10.81
CA LYS A 23 7.38 1.24 9.55
C LYS A 23 7.23 2.21 8.38
N ASP A 24 6.51 3.32 8.55
CA ASP A 24 6.38 4.35 7.51
C ASP A 24 7.74 4.98 7.17
N TYR A 25 8.57 5.25 8.18
CA TYR A 25 9.93 5.75 8.00
C TYR A 25 10.81 4.76 7.20
N VAL A 26 10.81 3.49 7.62
CA VAL A 26 11.58 2.42 6.95
C VAL A 26 11.09 2.18 5.53
N LEU A 27 9.77 2.23 5.29
CA LEU A 27 9.18 2.14 3.96
C LEU A 27 9.68 3.24 3.04
N GLY A 28 9.79 4.49 3.52
CA GLY A 28 10.27 5.63 2.72
C GLY A 28 11.72 5.42 2.25
N HIS A 29 12.62 5.10 3.18
CA HIS A 29 14.02 4.86 2.86
C HIS A 29 14.21 3.66 1.93
N PHE A 30 13.58 2.52 2.23
CA PHE A 30 13.63 1.36 1.35
C PHE A 30 13.09 1.69 -0.05
N LEU A 31 11.95 2.37 -0.14
CA LEU A 31 11.32 2.75 -1.40
C LEU A 31 12.26 3.64 -2.23
N SER A 32 12.87 4.66 -1.63
CA SER A 32 13.74 5.62 -2.32
C SER A 32 14.95 4.98 -3.01
N VAL A 33 15.55 3.96 -2.38
CA VAL A 33 16.68 3.21 -2.96
C VAL A 33 16.18 2.11 -3.90
N PHE A 34 15.05 1.48 -3.59
CA PHE A 34 14.47 0.44 -4.44
C PHE A 34 14.18 0.95 -5.85
N ILE A 35 13.66 2.18 -5.97
CA ILE A 35 13.31 2.76 -7.26
C ILE A 35 14.49 3.30 -8.07
N GLU A 36 15.65 3.58 -7.46
CA GLU A 36 16.88 3.84 -8.23
C GLU A 36 17.16 2.71 -9.22
N LYS A 37 16.84 1.48 -8.80
CA LYS A 37 17.03 0.27 -9.60
C LYS A 37 15.89 -0.02 -10.57
N TYR A 38 14.65 0.33 -10.21
CA TYR A 38 13.44 -0.18 -10.87
C TYR A 38 12.43 0.88 -11.35
N LYS A 39 12.76 2.17 -11.32
CA LYS A 39 11.84 3.26 -11.69
C LYS A 39 11.21 3.13 -13.09
N ASP A 40 11.94 2.53 -14.03
CA ASP A 40 11.53 2.37 -15.42
C ASP A 40 10.86 1.01 -15.66
N ASP A 41 11.05 0.07 -14.72
CA ASP A 41 10.53 -1.30 -14.79
C ASP A 41 9.20 -1.46 -14.06
N LEU A 42 8.92 -0.62 -13.06
CA LEU A 42 7.83 -0.79 -12.11
C LEU A 42 7.03 0.51 -11.92
N VAL A 43 5.71 0.37 -11.80
CA VAL A 43 4.79 1.45 -11.45
C VAL A 43 4.18 1.18 -10.09
N PHE A 44 4.27 2.14 -9.17
CA PHE A 44 3.83 2.04 -7.79
C PHE A 44 2.32 2.20 -7.64
N LYS A 45 1.70 1.40 -6.76
CA LYS A 45 0.25 1.39 -6.54
C LYS A 45 -0.12 1.05 -5.09
N GLY A 46 -1.43 0.93 -4.86
CA GLY A 46 -1.96 0.46 -3.58
C GLY A 46 -2.03 1.54 -2.50
N GLY A 47 -2.18 1.10 -1.25
CA GLY A 47 -2.40 2.01 -0.11
C GLY A 47 -1.18 2.86 0.25
N THR A 48 0.02 2.31 0.10
CA THR A 48 1.26 3.02 0.44
C THR A 48 1.59 4.08 -0.61
N CYS A 49 1.27 3.83 -1.88
CA CYS A 49 1.29 4.84 -2.93
C CYS A 49 0.41 6.05 -2.59
N LEU A 50 -0.83 5.82 -2.14
CA LEU A 50 -1.70 6.91 -1.70
C LEU A 50 -1.09 7.74 -0.56
N ARG A 51 -0.57 7.06 0.48
CA ARG A 51 0.00 7.70 1.67
C ARG A 51 1.30 8.47 1.40
N LYS A 52 2.17 7.92 0.55
CA LYS A 52 3.51 8.45 0.28
C LYS A 52 3.55 9.41 -0.90
N CYS A 53 2.58 9.41 -1.81
CA CYS A 53 2.73 10.10 -3.09
C CYS A 53 1.54 11.01 -3.46
N TYR A 54 0.36 10.82 -2.86
CA TYR A 54 -0.83 11.57 -3.26
C TYR A 54 -1.50 12.35 -2.14
N ILE A 55 -1.52 11.80 -0.92
CA ILE A 55 -2.35 12.35 0.17
C ILE A 55 -1.51 12.51 1.43
N GLU A 56 -1.24 13.77 1.77
CA GLU A 56 -0.66 14.13 3.05
C GLU A 56 -1.59 13.73 4.20
N ASN A 57 -1.01 13.30 5.31
CA ASN A 57 -1.76 12.89 6.51
C ASN A 57 -2.81 11.79 6.27
N TYR A 58 -2.66 11.00 5.21
CA TYR A 58 -3.53 9.84 4.97
C TYR A 58 -3.33 8.74 6.01
N ARG A 59 -4.20 7.72 5.98
CA ARG A 59 -3.99 6.53 6.81
C ARG A 59 -2.66 5.86 6.47
N PHE A 60 -2.01 5.29 7.47
CA PHE A 60 -0.80 4.49 7.29
C PHE A 60 -1.10 3.24 6.45
N SER A 61 -0.07 2.81 5.75
CA SER A 61 -0.10 1.61 4.93
C SER A 61 1.27 0.95 5.02
N GLU A 62 1.27 -0.38 4.90
CA GLU A 62 2.34 -1.21 5.42
C GLU A 62 3.04 -2.07 4.36
N ASP A 63 2.43 -2.19 3.18
CA ASP A 63 2.85 -3.05 2.09
C ASP A 63 3.29 -2.19 0.89
N LEU A 64 4.27 -2.65 0.11
CA LEU A 64 4.67 -2.03 -1.14
C LEU A 64 4.13 -2.85 -2.30
N ASP A 65 3.22 -2.27 -3.07
CA ASP A 65 2.57 -2.93 -4.20
C ASP A 65 3.02 -2.26 -5.50
N PHE A 66 3.50 -3.05 -6.46
CA PHE A 66 3.92 -2.59 -7.78
C PHE A 66 3.28 -3.38 -8.89
N THR A 67 3.25 -2.80 -10.08
CA THR A 67 3.02 -3.52 -11.34
C THR A 67 4.25 -3.38 -12.22
N ALA A 68 4.72 -4.50 -12.75
CA ALA A 68 5.79 -4.51 -13.73
C ALA A 68 5.29 -4.01 -15.08
N VAL A 69 6.09 -3.18 -15.74
CA VAL A 69 5.83 -2.68 -17.09
C VAL A 69 5.95 -3.82 -18.11
N ASP A 70 6.95 -4.69 -17.92
CA ASP A 70 7.14 -5.90 -18.72
C ASP A 70 6.73 -7.16 -17.93
N LYS A 71 5.97 -8.05 -18.57
CA LYS A 71 5.60 -9.36 -18.02
C LYS A 71 6.81 -10.28 -17.82
N ALA A 72 7.89 -10.05 -18.56
CA ALA A 72 9.16 -10.78 -18.43
C ALA A 72 10.02 -10.29 -17.25
N PHE A 73 9.57 -9.29 -16.49
CA PHE A 73 10.27 -8.79 -15.31
C PHE A 73 10.61 -9.92 -14.33
N VAL A 74 11.82 -9.89 -13.79
CA VAL A 74 12.29 -10.85 -12.78
C VAL A 74 12.82 -10.12 -11.56
N LEU A 75 12.23 -10.41 -10.40
CA LEU A 75 12.80 -9.98 -9.13
C LEU A 75 13.90 -10.93 -8.68
N GLU A 76 15.12 -10.41 -8.54
CA GLU A 76 16.29 -11.20 -8.14
C GLU A 76 16.68 -10.98 -6.68
N GLN A 77 16.98 -12.08 -5.97
CA GLN A 77 17.43 -12.05 -4.57
C GLN A 77 18.72 -11.22 -4.42
N LYS A 78 19.68 -11.39 -5.35
CA LYS A 78 20.96 -10.68 -5.36
C LYS A 78 20.76 -9.17 -5.48
N THR A 79 19.81 -8.72 -6.29
CA THR A 79 19.52 -7.31 -6.48
C THR A 79 18.87 -6.71 -5.23
N LEU A 80 17.90 -7.40 -4.62
CA LEU A 80 17.36 -6.99 -3.32
C LEU A 80 18.44 -6.91 -2.23
N SER A 81 19.37 -7.88 -2.19
CA SER A 81 20.49 -7.85 -1.25
C SER A 81 21.40 -6.64 -1.43
N LYS A 82 21.58 -6.14 -2.65
CA LYS A 82 22.33 -4.89 -2.89
C LYS A 82 21.56 -3.66 -2.40
N ILE A 83 20.28 -3.58 -2.71
CA ILE A 83 19.39 -2.49 -2.28
C ILE A 83 19.37 -2.37 -0.75
N VAL A 84 19.12 -3.47 -0.03
CA VAL A 84 19.08 -3.38 1.44
C VAL A 84 20.45 -3.03 2.04
N LYS A 85 21.56 -3.51 1.44
CA LYS A 85 22.91 -3.14 1.89
C LYS A 85 23.17 -1.65 1.72
N GLN A 86 22.71 -1.06 0.62
CA GLN A 86 22.79 0.38 0.38
C GLN A 86 21.97 1.16 1.40
N VAL A 87 20.70 0.77 1.62
CA VAL A 87 19.85 1.40 2.65
C VAL A 87 20.52 1.28 4.03
N THR A 88 21.02 0.09 4.40
CA THR A 88 21.74 -0.11 5.67
C THR A 88 22.97 0.78 5.77
N ALA A 89 23.78 0.91 4.73
CA ALA A 89 24.98 1.75 4.76
C ALA A 89 24.65 3.25 4.93
N GLN A 90 23.57 3.72 4.32
CA GLN A 90 23.18 5.13 4.34
C GLN A 90 22.38 5.52 5.58
N THR A 91 21.57 4.60 6.11
CA THR A 91 20.60 4.90 7.17
C THR A 91 20.90 4.19 8.48
N GLY A 92 21.62 3.07 8.47
CA GLY A 92 21.75 2.17 9.63
C GLY A 92 20.58 1.20 9.81
N ILE A 93 19.50 1.31 9.03
CA ILE A 93 18.36 0.37 9.10
C ILE A 93 18.83 -1.01 8.66
N LEU A 94 18.61 -2.03 9.50
CA LEU A 94 19.02 -3.40 9.18
C LEU A 94 17.85 -4.16 8.56
N PHE A 95 18.16 -5.06 7.63
CA PHE A 95 17.17 -5.89 6.97
C PHE A 95 17.57 -7.37 6.96
N PHE A 96 16.55 -8.23 7.03
CA PHE A 96 16.65 -9.63 6.70
C PHE A 96 15.62 -9.94 5.61
N ILE A 97 16.11 -10.39 4.45
CA ILE A 97 15.27 -10.67 3.28
C ILE A 97 14.86 -12.14 3.33
N GLU A 98 13.56 -12.42 3.44
CA GLU A 98 13.05 -13.78 3.24
C GLU A 98 13.19 -14.21 1.77
N PRO A 99 13.14 -15.52 1.45
CA PRO A 99 13.18 -15.97 0.06
C PRO A 99 12.05 -15.37 -0.77
N ILE A 100 12.37 -14.88 -1.97
CA ILE A 100 11.37 -14.42 -2.94
C ILE A 100 10.44 -15.58 -3.30
N LYS A 101 9.14 -15.35 -3.13
CA LYS A 101 8.09 -16.28 -3.54
C LYS A 101 7.54 -15.86 -4.90
N LYS A 102 7.50 -16.80 -5.85
CA LYS A 102 6.74 -16.62 -7.10
C LYS A 102 5.26 -16.81 -6.80
N LEU A 103 4.44 -15.85 -7.19
CA LEU A 103 2.99 -15.94 -7.13
C LEU A 103 2.52 -16.61 -8.42
N LEU A 104 1.84 -17.75 -8.30
CA LEU A 104 1.35 -18.54 -9.43
C LEU A 104 -0.16 -18.66 -9.38
N PHE A 105 -0.83 -18.61 -10.52
CA PHE A 105 -2.24 -18.95 -10.67
C PHE A 105 -2.41 -19.78 -11.94
N LYS A 106 -3.01 -20.98 -11.81
CA LYS A 106 -3.11 -21.96 -12.90
C LYS A 106 -1.75 -22.22 -13.61
N ASN A 107 -0.67 -22.37 -12.82
CA ASN A 107 0.71 -22.54 -13.26
C ASN A 107 1.33 -21.39 -14.06
N GLU A 108 0.64 -20.26 -14.20
CA GLU A 108 1.20 -19.06 -14.81
C GLU A 108 1.76 -18.12 -13.73
N LEU A 109 2.91 -17.52 -14.01
CA LEU A 109 3.50 -16.49 -13.16
C LEU A 109 2.60 -15.25 -13.14
N LYS A 110 2.20 -14.84 -11.93
CA LYS A 110 1.41 -13.63 -11.67
C LYS A 110 2.21 -12.54 -10.98
N GLY A 111 3.36 -12.88 -10.41
CA GLY A 111 4.23 -11.90 -9.80
C GLY A 111 5.19 -12.48 -8.78
N TYR A 112 5.73 -11.59 -7.96
CA TYR A 112 6.68 -11.90 -6.91
C TYR A 112 6.21 -11.30 -5.58
N GLN A 113 6.46 -12.03 -4.50
CA GLN A 113 6.24 -11.53 -3.15
C GLN A 113 7.47 -11.82 -2.30
N VAL A 114 7.94 -10.83 -1.56
CA VAL A 114 9.03 -10.98 -0.60
C VAL A 114 8.70 -10.22 0.68
N LYS A 115 9.13 -10.77 1.82
CA LYS A 115 9.05 -10.10 3.12
C LYS A 115 10.44 -9.67 3.54
N LEU A 116 10.58 -8.41 3.88
CA LEU A 116 11.80 -7.83 4.42
C LEU A 116 11.56 -7.55 5.90
N LYS A 117 12.08 -8.42 6.78
CA LYS A 117 12.12 -8.08 8.21
C LYS A 117 13.10 -6.93 8.39
N TYR A 118 12.84 -6.05 9.33
CA TYR A 118 13.71 -4.90 9.56
C TYR A 118 13.94 -4.62 11.04
N TRP A 119 15.02 -3.90 11.32
CA TRP A 119 15.30 -3.24 12.58
C TRP A 119 15.45 -1.75 12.30
N GLY A 120 14.40 -0.98 12.64
CA GLY A 120 14.20 0.41 12.26
C GLY A 120 14.80 1.39 13.26
N ALA A 121 14.18 2.56 13.44
CA ALA A 121 14.60 3.58 14.40
C ALA A 121 13.84 3.51 15.74
N ASN A 122 12.82 2.65 15.89
CA ASN A 122 12.06 2.50 17.14
C ASN A 122 12.77 1.66 18.21
N HIS A 123 14.01 2.01 18.56
CA HIS A 123 14.75 1.36 19.63
C HIS A 123 15.76 2.32 20.27
N SER A 124 16.19 2.01 21.48
CA SER A 124 17.22 2.82 22.16
C SER A 124 18.52 2.79 21.35
N ARG A 125 19.24 3.93 21.28
CA ARG A 125 20.48 4.06 20.51
C ARG A 125 21.57 3.04 20.88
N ASN A 126 21.62 2.66 22.16
CA ASN A 126 22.60 1.72 22.69
C ASN A 126 22.09 0.26 22.70
N GLN A 127 20.89 0.01 22.19
CA GLN A 127 20.35 -1.34 22.13
C GLN A 127 20.97 -2.09 20.97
N ALA A 128 21.74 -3.14 21.28
CA ALA A 128 22.21 -4.05 20.25
C ALA A 128 21.01 -4.71 19.55
N PRO A 129 21.00 -4.79 18.20
CA PRO A 129 19.93 -5.45 17.48
C PRO A 129 19.89 -6.93 17.88
N PRO A 130 18.73 -7.46 18.29
CA PRO A 130 18.59 -8.89 18.53
C PRO A 130 18.80 -9.68 17.22
N PRO A 131 19.03 -10.99 17.29
CA PRO A 131 19.11 -11.81 16.08
C PRO A 131 17.81 -11.69 15.25
N HIS A 132 17.95 -11.73 13.92
CA HIS A 132 16.86 -11.42 12.97
C HIS A 132 15.63 -12.34 13.11
N ASN A 133 15.79 -13.53 13.71
CA ASN A 133 14.68 -14.43 14.02
C ASN A 133 13.72 -13.86 15.07
N ARG A 134 14.16 -12.90 15.89
CA ARG A 134 13.36 -12.19 16.90
C ARG A 134 12.75 -10.88 16.39
N TRP A 135 13.02 -10.49 15.15
CA TRP A 135 12.39 -9.30 14.56
C TRP A 135 10.95 -9.63 14.15
N ASN A 136 10.00 -8.85 14.67
CA ASN A 136 8.56 -9.02 14.43
C ASN A 136 8.04 -8.06 13.35
N THR A 137 8.75 -6.96 13.10
CA THR A 137 8.44 -5.96 12.10
C THR A 137 8.95 -6.37 10.72
N LYS A 138 8.15 -6.09 9.69
CA LYS A 138 8.46 -6.43 8.30
C LYS A 138 7.73 -5.55 7.31
N ILE A 139 8.34 -5.33 6.16
CA ILE A 139 7.72 -4.82 4.94
C ILE A 139 7.37 -6.01 4.05
N LYS A 140 6.20 -5.99 3.41
CA LYS A 140 5.88 -6.91 2.32
C LYS A 140 6.00 -6.15 1.01
N LEU A 141 6.82 -6.65 0.10
CA LEU A 141 6.93 -6.15 -1.26
C LEU A 141 6.24 -7.15 -2.19
N GLU A 142 5.29 -6.67 -2.98
CA GLU A 142 4.53 -7.43 -3.97
C GLU A 142 4.65 -6.74 -5.33
N ILE A 143 5.01 -7.51 -6.35
CA ILE A 143 5.16 -7.03 -7.72
C ILE A 143 4.29 -7.90 -8.61
N SER A 144 3.22 -7.34 -9.18
CA SER A 144 2.36 -8.03 -10.15
C SER A 144 2.98 -7.96 -11.55
N THR A 145 3.06 -9.09 -12.26
CA THR A 145 3.49 -9.16 -13.67
C THR A 145 2.33 -9.45 -14.62
N ASP A 146 1.14 -9.72 -14.09
CA ASP A 146 -0.07 -10.04 -14.85
C ASP A 146 -1.13 -8.93 -14.80
N GLU A 147 -0.77 -7.75 -14.29
CA GLU A 147 -1.63 -6.57 -14.27
C GLU A 147 -1.34 -5.72 -15.50
N SER A 148 -2.39 -5.09 -16.05
CA SER A 148 -2.23 -4.15 -17.16
C SER A 148 -2.56 -2.75 -16.67
N LEU A 149 -1.63 -1.83 -16.89
CA LEU A 149 -1.82 -0.40 -16.65
C LEU A 149 -2.76 0.16 -17.74
N LEU A 150 -3.84 0.84 -17.34
CA LEU A 150 -4.86 1.36 -18.27
C LEU A 150 -4.75 2.87 -18.52
N LEU A 151 -4.18 3.59 -17.56
CA LEU A 151 -3.92 5.02 -17.60
C LEU A 151 -2.42 5.27 -17.55
N GLU A 152 -1.97 6.37 -18.16
CA GLU A 152 -0.57 6.76 -18.07
C GLU A 152 -0.17 6.96 -16.60
N SER A 153 0.99 6.43 -16.22
CA SER A 153 1.54 6.63 -14.88
C SER A 153 1.94 8.10 -14.70
N SER A 154 1.74 8.64 -13.50
CA SER A 154 2.20 9.98 -13.16
C SER A 154 3.39 9.92 -12.21
N THR A 155 4.41 10.73 -12.47
CA THR A 155 5.55 10.87 -11.56
C THR A 155 5.14 11.74 -10.37
N GLN A 156 5.31 11.21 -9.16
CA GLN A 156 4.97 11.88 -7.90
C GLN A 156 6.19 11.97 -7.00
N VAL A 157 6.25 13.03 -6.18
CA VAL A 157 7.27 13.18 -5.13
C VAL A 157 6.91 12.29 -3.94
N ILE A 158 7.90 11.59 -3.38
CA ILE A 158 7.76 10.77 -2.19
C ILE A 158 7.76 11.68 -0.96
N MET A 159 6.65 11.71 -0.25
CA MET A 159 6.49 12.37 1.02
C MET A 159 7.33 11.68 2.10
N HIS A 160 8.24 12.44 2.70
CA HIS A 160 9.11 11.99 3.79
C HIS A 160 9.06 13.03 4.94
N PRO A 161 8.02 12.98 5.79
CA PRO A 161 7.80 13.97 6.84
C PRO A 161 8.64 13.69 8.09
N TYR A 162 9.94 13.48 7.89
CA TYR A 162 10.93 13.21 8.94
C TYR A 162 12.08 14.20 8.81
N SER A 163 12.85 14.37 9.89
CA SER A 163 13.89 15.40 9.96
C SER A 163 15.10 15.14 9.05
N ASP A 164 15.33 13.89 8.65
CA ASP A 164 16.35 13.55 7.66
C ASP A 164 15.80 13.50 6.23
N ALA A 165 16.69 13.41 5.23
CA ALA A 165 16.32 13.28 3.83
C ALA A 165 16.30 11.80 3.41
N LEU A 166 15.48 11.48 2.41
CA LEU A 166 15.55 10.19 1.71
C LEU A 166 16.95 9.96 1.13
N THR A 167 17.44 8.73 1.21
CA THR A 167 18.81 8.41 0.81
C THR A 167 18.96 7.94 -0.64
N GLY A 168 17.84 7.75 -1.34
CA GLY A 168 17.79 7.50 -2.79
C GLY A 168 16.95 8.53 -3.54
N LEU A 169 16.22 8.11 -4.58
CA LEU A 169 15.35 9.01 -5.35
C LEU A 169 14.16 9.50 -4.50
N ASN A 170 13.76 10.74 -4.77
CA ASN A 170 12.63 11.39 -4.11
C ASN A 170 11.35 11.41 -4.95
N ASN A 171 11.34 10.78 -6.14
CA ASN A 171 10.18 10.74 -7.02
C ASN A 171 10.03 9.36 -7.67
N ILE A 172 8.80 9.00 -8.02
CA ILE A 172 8.41 7.65 -8.44
C ILE A 172 7.20 7.69 -9.38
N ASN A 173 7.18 6.78 -10.35
CA ASN A 173 6.02 6.57 -11.22
C ASN A 173 4.90 5.84 -10.47
N CYS A 174 3.73 6.46 -10.40
CA CYS A 174 2.56 5.98 -9.68
C CYS A 174 1.39 5.74 -10.63
N TYR A 175 0.51 4.80 -10.25
CA TYR A 175 -0.81 4.65 -10.87
C TYR A 175 -1.59 5.95 -10.76
N ASP A 176 -2.32 6.32 -11.82
CA ASP A 176 -3.34 7.37 -11.75
C ASP A 176 -4.38 7.03 -10.67
N LEU A 177 -4.86 8.06 -9.95
CA LEU A 177 -5.83 7.89 -8.86
C LEU A 177 -7.11 7.19 -9.31
N LYS A 178 -7.59 7.46 -10.53
CA LYS A 178 -8.78 6.80 -11.09
C LYS A 178 -8.54 5.30 -11.22
N GLU A 179 -7.35 4.90 -11.66
CA GLU A 179 -6.99 3.48 -11.76
C GLU A 179 -6.85 2.82 -10.39
N VAL A 180 -6.26 3.52 -9.40
CA VAL A 180 -6.20 3.05 -8.01
C VAL A 180 -7.61 2.82 -7.45
N ILE A 181 -8.56 3.73 -7.69
CA ILE A 181 -9.96 3.60 -7.27
C ILE A 181 -10.63 2.41 -7.96
N SER A 182 -10.44 2.25 -9.27
CA SER A 182 -10.96 1.11 -10.03
C SER A 182 -10.41 -0.23 -9.53
N GLU A 183 -9.13 -0.31 -9.16
CA GLU A 183 -8.56 -1.53 -8.56
C GLU A 183 -9.12 -1.79 -7.16
N LYS A 184 -9.40 -0.77 -6.36
CA LYS A 184 -10.06 -0.94 -5.05
C LYS A 184 -11.48 -1.48 -5.20
N LEU A 185 -12.26 -0.97 -6.15
CA LEU A 185 -13.58 -1.50 -6.47
C LEU A 185 -13.52 -2.97 -6.90
N ARG A 186 -12.57 -3.33 -7.80
CA ARG A 186 -12.30 -4.73 -8.17
C ARG A 186 -11.95 -5.58 -6.97
N ALA A 187 -11.10 -5.07 -6.07
CA ALA A 187 -10.65 -5.80 -4.89
C ALA A 187 -11.80 -6.18 -3.95
N LEU A 188 -12.88 -5.38 -3.89
CA LEU A 188 -14.08 -5.73 -3.12
C LEU A 188 -14.72 -7.05 -3.59
N LYS A 189 -14.62 -7.39 -4.89
CA LYS A 189 -15.07 -8.68 -5.43
C LYS A 189 -14.00 -9.76 -5.34
N GLN A 190 -12.77 -9.41 -5.72
CA GLN A 190 -11.70 -10.37 -5.96
C GLN A 190 -11.09 -10.96 -4.69
N ARG A 191 -11.04 -10.21 -3.59
CA ARG A 191 -10.39 -10.67 -2.36
C ARG A 191 -11.21 -11.76 -1.67
N SER A 192 -10.53 -12.83 -1.27
CA SER A 192 -11.09 -13.88 -0.42
C SER A 192 -11.19 -13.50 1.06
N TYR A 193 -10.57 -12.38 1.46
CA TYR A 193 -10.57 -11.89 2.83
C TYR A 193 -11.20 -10.50 2.92
N THR A 194 -11.72 -10.19 4.11
CA THR A 194 -12.33 -8.90 4.42
C THR A 194 -11.27 -7.81 4.54
N ALA A 195 -11.44 -6.70 3.81
CA ALA A 195 -10.48 -5.58 3.78
C ALA A 195 -11.17 -4.23 4.08
N PRO A 196 -11.38 -3.86 5.36
CA PRO A 196 -11.99 -2.59 5.75
C PRO A 196 -11.29 -1.34 5.18
N ARG A 197 -9.98 -1.44 4.96
CA ARG A 197 -9.18 -0.39 4.31
C ARG A 197 -9.62 0.00 2.91
N ASP A 198 -10.22 -0.90 2.14
CA ASP A 198 -10.75 -0.53 0.82
C ASP A 198 -11.96 0.39 0.95
N PHE A 199 -12.84 0.15 1.93
CA PHE A 199 -13.99 1.00 2.19
C PHE A 199 -13.56 2.38 2.69
N TYR A 200 -12.58 2.45 3.59
CA TYR A 200 -12.00 3.73 4.00
C TYR A 200 -11.42 4.50 2.81
N ASP A 201 -10.63 3.82 1.97
CA ASP A 201 -10.00 4.47 0.85
C ASP A 201 -11.02 4.96 -0.18
N LEU A 202 -12.00 4.13 -0.52
CA LEU A 202 -13.09 4.51 -1.43
C LEU A 202 -13.92 5.66 -0.87
N TYR A 203 -14.21 5.67 0.43
CA TYR A 203 -14.93 6.77 1.08
C TYR A 203 -14.20 8.10 0.92
N TYR A 204 -12.90 8.10 1.22
CA TYR A 204 -12.05 9.28 1.15
C TYR A 204 -11.86 9.76 -0.29
N LEU A 205 -11.46 8.84 -1.19
CA LEU A 205 -11.09 9.16 -2.57
C LEU A 205 -12.28 9.59 -3.42
N THR A 206 -13.50 9.20 -3.07
CA THR A 206 -14.71 9.49 -3.85
C THR A 206 -15.62 10.53 -3.19
N LYS A 207 -15.12 11.26 -2.18
CA LYS A 207 -15.95 12.18 -1.38
C LYS A 207 -16.57 13.32 -2.19
N ASP A 208 -15.82 13.85 -3.16
CA ASP A 208 -16.20 15.00 -4.00
C ASP A 208 -16.57 14.58 -5.43
N PHE A 209 -16.75 13.27 -5.68
CA PHE A 209 -17.03 12.77 -7.03
C PHE A 209 -18.43 13.14 -7.50
N ASN A 210 -18.51 13.70 -8.70
CA ASN A 210 -19.74 13.94 -9.41
C ASN A 210 -20.13 12.71 -10.28
N LYS A 211 -21.22 12.83 -11.04
CA LYS A 211 -21.73 11.74 -11.89
C LYS A 211 -20.75 11.34 -13.00
N GLU A 212 -20.02 12.29 -13.57
CA GLU A 212 -19.06 12.06 -14.67
C GLU A 212 -17.79 11.37 -14.16
N ASP A 213 -17.33 11.72 -12.95
CA ASP A 213 -16.23 11.02 -12.28
C ASP A 213 -16.58 9.54 -12.10
N TRP A 214 -17.76 9.26 -11.54
CA TRP A 214 -18.24 7.89 -11.35
C TRP A 214 -18.43 7.13 -12.66
N HIS A 215 -18.92 7.80 -13.71
CA HIS A 215 -19.01 7.21 -15.05
C HIS A 215 -17.64 6.77 -15.54
N THR A 216 -16.63 7.63 -15.41
CA THR A 216 -15.25 7.34 -15.78
C THR A 216 -14.68 6.17 -14.99
N ILE A 217 -14.84 6.17 -13.66
CA ILE A 217 -14.40 5.07 -12.80
C ILE A 217 -15.04 3.74 -13.17
N LYS A 218 -16.35 3.74 -13.48
CA LYS A 218 -17.07 2.53 -13.89
C LYS A 218 -16.46 1.94 -15.14
N LEU A 219 -16.10 2.75 -16.14
CA LEU A 219 -15.45 2.28 -17.36
C LEU A 219 -14.13 1.56 -17.07
N TYR A 220 -13.25 2.15 -16.27
CA TYR A 220 -11.97 1.53 -15.90
C TYR A 220 -12.13 0.31 -15.00
N PHE A 221 -13.06 0.36 -14.04
CA PHE A 221 -13.41 -0.77 -13.19
C PHE A 221 -13.85 -1.98 -14.02
N LEU A 222 -14.78 -1.80 -14.96
CA LEU A 222 -15.26 -2.89 -15.82
C LEU A 222 -14.15 -3.45 -16.72
N LYS A 223 -13.28 -2.59 -17.27
CA LYS A 223 -12.09 -3.04 -18.01
C LYS A 223 -11.16 -3.88 -17.13
N LYS A 224 -10.87 -3.44 -15.90
CA LYS A 224 -10.05 -4.17 -14.93
C LYS A 224 -10.66 -5.51 -14.50
N MET A 225 -11.98 -5.58 -14.35
CA MET A 225 -12.71 -6.83 -14.08
C MET A 225 -12.52 -7.81 -15.24
N LYS A 226 -12.74 -7.36 -16.49
CA LYS A 226 -12.57 -8.18 -17.69
C LYS A 226 -11.14 -8.71 -17.83
N LEU A 227 -10.12 -7.87 -17.61
CA LEU A 227 -8.71 -8.28 -17.68
C LEU A 227 -8.33 -9.38 -16.67
N LYS A 228 -9.01 -9.43 -15.53
CA LYS A 228 -8.81 -10.47 -14.52
C LYS A 228 -9.79 -11.64 -14.65
N ASN A 229 -10.58 -11.69 -15.74
CA ASN A 229 -11.64 -12.69 -15.96
C ASN A 229 -12.62 -12.77 -14.78
N LEU A 230 -12.98 -11.62 -14.21
CA LEU A 230 -13.96 -11.51 -13.14
C LEU A 230 -15.28 -11.01 -13.71
N GLU A 231 -16.37 -11.66 -13.30
CA GLU A 231 -17.73 -11.24 -13.66
C GLU A 231 -18.26 -10.19 -12.68
N TYR A 232 -18.92 -9.18 -13.23
CA TYR A 232 -19.68 -8.17 -12.48
C TYR A 232 -21.07 -8.08 -13.09
N THR A 233 -22.08 -8.40 -12.28
CA THR A 233 -23.49 -8.41 -12.70
C THR A 233 -24.25 -7.22 -12.15
N SER A 234 -24.00 -6.86 -10.90
CA SER A 234 -24.71 -5.77 -10.21
C SER A 234 -23.92 -5.27 -9.00
N PRO A 235 -24.26 -4.08 -8.46
CA PRO A 235 -23.65 -3.57 -7.23
C PRO A 235 -23.60 -4.58 -6.08
N LYS A 236 -24.59 -5.47 -5.96
CA LYS A 236 -24.65 -6.49 -4.90
C LYS A 236 -23.40 -7.39 -4.86
N ASP A 237 -22.72 -7.58 -5.98
CA ASP A 237 -21.46 -8.33 -6.05
C ASP A 237 -20.34 -7.74 -5.16
N LEU A 238 -20.38 -6.43 -4.94
CA LEU A 238 -19.37 -5.69 -4.17
C LEU A 238 -19.82 -5.42 -2.73
N ILE A 239 -21.12 -5.28 -2.49
CA ILE A 239 -21.70 -4.73 -1.26
C ILE A 239 -22.82 -5.60 -0.67
N GLU A 240 -22.71 -6.93 -0.81
CA GLU A 240 -23.60 -7.86 -0.13
C GLU A 240 -23.59 -7.65 1.39
N GLU A 241 -24.75 -7.77 2.04
CA GLU A 241 -24.94 -7.44 3.46
C GLU A 241 -24.03 -8.24 4.41
N SER A 242 -23.81 -9.53 4.12
CA SER A 242 -22.88 -10.39 4.86
C SER A 242 -21.44 -9.86 4.80
N LYS A 243 -21.02 -9.36 3.64
CA LYS A 243 -19.70 -8.74 3.43
C LYS A 243 -19.59 -7.43 4.20
N LEU A 244 -20.60 -6.56 4.13
CA LEU A 244 -20.61 -5.30 4.87
C LEU A 244 -20.54 -5.52 6.38
N THR A 245 -21.31 -6.49 6.90
CA THR A 245 -21.28 -6.88 8.31
C THR A 245 -19.89 -7.35 8.74
N ASN A 246 -19.23 -8.16 7.91
CA ASN A 246 -17.87 -8.63 8.19
C ASN A 246 -16.85 -7.49 8.17
N VAL A 247 -17.00 -6.53 7.24
CA VAL A 247 -16.16 -5.33 7.18
C VAL A 247 -16.28 -4.51 8.45
N GLU A 248 -17.50 -4.29 8.92
CA GLU A 248 -17.76 -3.53 10.15
C GLU A 248 -17.16 -4.22 11.38
N LYS A 249 -17.36 -5.54 11.53
CA LYS A 249 -16.76 -6.33 12.61
C LYS A 249 -15.23 -6.30 12.59
N ALA A 250 -14.62 -6.32 11.40
CA ALA A 250 -13.18 -6.32 11.24
C ALA A 250 -12.55 -4.92 11.34
N TRP A 251 -13.35 -3.85 11.35
CA TRP A 251 -12.88 -2.47 11.20
C TRP A 251 -11.83 -2.10 12.24
N LYS A 252 -12.18 -2.20 13.53
CA LYS A 252 -11.32 -1.85 14.66
C LYS A 252 -9.94 -2.49 14.57
N ASN A 253 -9.91 -3.81 14.35
CA ASN A 253 -8.66 -4.56 14.31
C ASN A 253 -7.86 -4.34 13.02
N SER A 254 -8.53 -4.01 11.90
CA SER A 254 -7.87 -3.91 10.60
C SER A 254 -7.31 -2.52 10.29
N ILE A 255 -7.96 -1.44 10.71
CA ILE A 255 -7.64 -0.09 10.20
C ILE A 255 -7.46 0.96 11.29
N GLN A 256 -7.97 0.75 12.51
CA GLN A 256 -7.94 1.79 13.54
C GLN A 256 -6.51 2.22 13.90
N HIS A 257 -5.56 1.27 13.97
CA HIS A 257 -4.15 1.55 14.24
C HIS A 257 -3.41 2.30 13.10
N GLN A 258 -4.08 2.47 11.95
CA GLN A 258 -3.55 3.15 10.77
C GLN A 258 -4.13 4.55 10.58
N ILE A 259 -5.16 4.95 11.33
CA ILE A 259 -5.85 6.23 11.16
C ILE A 259 -5.66 7.07 12.42
N LYS A 260 -5.25 8.33 12.26
CA LYS A 260 -5.23 9.31 13.34
C LYS A 260 -6.62 9.40 13.99
N ILE A 261 -6.70 9.51 15.32
CA ILE A 261 -8.00 9.48 16.03
C ILE A 261 -8.98 10.55 15.49
N GLU A 262 -8.49 11.75 15.19
CA GLU A 262 -9.27 12.84 14.59
C GLU A 262 -9.89 12.50 13.22
N ASN A 263 -9.30 11.54 12.50
CA ASN A 263 -9.75 11.07 11.19
C ASN A 263 -10.54 9.75 11.26
N GLN A 264 -10.78 9.21 12.47
CA GLN A 264 -11.59 8.00 12.67
C GLN A 264 -13.08 8.37 12.57
N ALA A 265 -13.57 8.53 11.35
CA ALA A 265 -15.01 8.59 11.12
C ALA A 265 -15.67 7.24 11.46
N ASP A 266 -16.94 7.31 11.84
CA ASP A 266 -17.74 6.15 12.22
C ASP A 266 -17.72 5.07 11.11
N ALA A 267 -17.35 3.84 11.50
CA ALA A 267 -17.15 2.73 10.58
C ALA A 267 -18.43 2.44 9.79
N HIS A 268 -19.57 2.39 10.51
CA HIS A 268 -20.87 2.13 9.92
C HIS A 268 -21.24 3.21 8.89
N LYS A 269 -21.04 4.49 9.23
CA LYS A 269 -21.25 5.62 8.31
C LYS A 269 -20.39 5.51 7.05
N ILE A 270 -19.10 5.20 7.19
CA ILE A 270 -18.19 5.03 6.04
C ILE A 270 -18.69 3.91 5.13
N ILE A 271 -18.94 2.72 5.70
CA ILE A 271 -19.34 1.52 4.96
C ILE A 271 -20.66 1.78 4.23
N THR A 272 -21.65 2.32 4.93
CA THR A 272 -22.97 2.65 4.37
C THR A 272 -22.87 3.70 3.28
N THR A 273 -22.05 4.75 3.45
CA THR A 273 -21.86 5.78 2.41
C THR A 273 -21.26 5.19 1.13
N VAL A 274 -20.22 4.36 1.26
CA VAL A 274 -19.59 3.69 0.11
C VAL A 274 -20.57 2.74 -0.57
N ALA A 275 -21.32 1.96 0.21
CA ALA A 275 -22.34 1.07 -0.33
C ALA A 275 -23.44 1.83 -1.10
N GLN A 276 -23.89 2.97 -0.59
CA GLN A 276 -24.86 3.82 -1.29
C GLN A 276 -24.29 4.39 -2.60
N ARG A 277 -23.03 4.85 -2.60
CA ARG A 277 -22.35 5.33 -3.81
C ARG A 277 -22.23 4.22 -4.86
N ILE A 278 -21.78 3.03 -4.45
CA ILE A 278 -21.68 1.85 -5.33
C ILE A 278 -23.06 1.48 -5.90
N LYS A 279 -24.12 1.44 -5.08
CA LYS A 279 -25.49 1.14 -5.53
C LYS A 279 -26.04 2.18 -6.51
N LYS A 280 -25.66 3.45 -6.36
CA LYS A 280 -26.13 4.55 -7.20
C LYS A 280 -25.43 4.61 -8.55
N TYR A 281 -24.13 4.32 -8.58
CA TYR A 281 -23.28 4.66 -9.72
C TYR A 281 -22.67 3.47 -10.47
N LEU A 282 -22.52 2.30 -9.84
CA LEU A 282 -22.02 1.07 -10.48
C LEU A 282 -23.17 0.17 -10.92
#